data_AF-A0A7R9YHU6-F1
#
_entry.id   AF-A0A7R9YHU6-F1
#
_cell.length_a   1.000
_cell.length_b   1.000
_cell.length_c   1.000
_cell.angle_alpha   90.00
_cell.angle_beta   90.00
_cell.angle_gamma   90.00
#
_symmetry.space_group_name_H-M   'P 1'
#
loop_
_entity.id
_entity.type
_entity.pdbx_description
1 polymer ?
#
loop_
_entity_poly.entity_id
_entity_poly.type
_entity_poly.pdbx_seq_one_letter_code
_entity_poly.pdbx_strand_id
1 'polypeptide(L)'
;PLVAPPAAPAGGEPPSKAATAQLLKMLNAIAKHKWAYPFKRPVTDKEAPDYKDIIKQPMDFSTIRKRIEAGQVSTLGSLRDDLALVFSNAQLYNSTASDYSKMAASLQQHAALEMQRLLAETASASHLSPEASELLRGAGVS
;
A
#
# COMPACT_ATOMS: atom_id res chain seq x y z
N PRO A 1 10.97 5.87 23.11
CA PRO A 1 10.23 6.60 22.04
C PRO A 1 10.26 5.78 20.74
N LEU A 2 9.09 5.55 20.13
CA LEU A 2 9.01 4.98 18.79
C LEU A 2 9.75 5.91 17.83
N VAL A 3 10.83 5.42 17.24
CA VAL A 3 11.54 6.11 16.18
C VAL A 3 10.54 6.21 15.03
N ALA A 4 10.17 7.43 14.66
CA ALA A 4 9.32 7.65 13.48
C ALA A 4 9.92 6.88 12.30
N PRO A 5 9.10 6.26 11.43
CA PRO A 5 9.62 5.67 10.20
C PRO A 5 10.43 6.74 9.46
N PRO A 6 11.56 6.36 8.82
CA PRO A 6 12.51 7.32 8.26
C PRO A 6 11.79 8.37 7.43
N ALA A 7 12.10 9.64 7.72
CA ALA A 7 11.65 10.75 6.91
C ALA A 7 12.14 10.52 5.47
N ALA A 8 11.25 10.69 4.49
CA ALA A 8 11.62 10.67 3.09
C ALA A 8 12.79 11.65 2.84
N PRO A 9 13.73 11.36 1.92
CA PRO A 9 14.81 12.26 1.61
C PRO A 9 14.25 13.62 1.19
N ALA A 10 14.63 14.67 1.93
CA ALA A 10 14.34 16.05 1.60
C ALA A 10 15.05 16.39 0.29
N GLY A 11 14.30 16.56 -0.80
CA GLY A 11 14.88 16.98 -2.08
C GLY A 11 14.06 16.70 -3.35
N GLY A 12 12.99 15.90 -3.27
CA GLY A 12 12.06 15.68 -4.40
C GLY A 12 10.88 16.65 -4.38
N GLU A 13 10.43 17.10 -5.55
CA GLU A 13 9.14 17.76 -5.71
C GLU A 13 8.03 16.85 -5.12
N PRO A 14 7.06 17.38 -4.36
CA PRO A 14 5.98 16.57 -3.81
C PRO A 14 5.28 15.79 -4.93
N PRO A 15 4.84 14.54 -4.67
CA PRO A 15 4.15 13.76 -5.68
C PRO A 15 2.95 14.53 -6.24
N SER A 16 2.76 14.45 -7.55
CA SER A 16 1.61 15.07 -8.19
C SER A 16 0.31 14.51 -7.60
N LYS A 17 -0.78 15.31 -7.61
CA LYS A 17 -2.09 14.84 -7.17
C LYS A 17 -2.51 13.52 -7.84
N ALA A 18 -2.14 13.34 -9.11
CA ALA A 18 -2.38 12.11 -9.86
C ALA A 18 -1.57 10.92 -9.31
N ALA A 19 -0.28 11.10 -9.02
CA ALA A 19 0.55 10.06 -8.41
C ALA A 19 0.01 9.65 -7.03
N THR A 20 -0.33 10.62 -6.17
CA THR A 20 -0.94 10.37 -4.87
C THR A 20 -2.25 9.59 -5.00
N ALA A 21 -3.14 10.00 -5.92
CA ALA A 21 -4.40 9.30 -6.16
C ALA A 21 -4.18 7.85 -6.63
N GLN A 22 -3.18 7.61 -7.48
CA GLN A 22 -2.85 6.27 -7.96
C GLN A 22 -2.33 5.36 -6.85
N LEU A 23 -1.44 5.86 -5.98
CA LEU A 23 -0.94 5.11 -4.83
C LEU A 23 -2.06 4.78 -3.84
N LEU A 24 -2.97 5.72 -3.58
CA LEU A 24 -4.16 5.48 -2.77
C LEU A 24 -5.09 4.44 -3.41
N LYS A 25 -5.28 4.49 -4.74
CA LYS A 25 -6.07 3.48 -5.48
C LYS A 25 -5.48 2.08 -5.28
N MET A 26 -4.16 1.93 -5.40
CA MET A 26 -3.44 0.67 -5.17
C MET A 26 -3.61 0.17 -3.73
N LEU A 27 -3.33 1.02 -2.74
CA LEU A 27 -3.47 0.66 -1.33
C LEU A 27 -4.91 0.22 -1.00
N ASN A 28 -5.91 0.92 -1.54
CA ASN A 28 -7.32 0.58 -1.33
C ASN A 28 -7.71 -0.75 -1.99
N ALA A 29 -7.17 -1.07 -3.17
CA ALA A 29 -7.41 -2.36 -3.81
C ALA A 29 -6.87 -3.51 -2.95
N ILE A 30 -5.64 -3.36 -2.45
CA ILE A 30 -4.99 -4.34 -1.56
C ILE A 30 -5.77 -4.50 -0.25
N ALA A 31 -6.21 -3.39 0.35
CA ALA A 31 -6.92 -3.39 1.63
C ALA A 31 -8.35 -3.98 1.57
N LYS A 32 -8.89 -4.24 0.36
CA LYS A 32 -10.18 -4.95 0.17
C LYS A 32 -10.08 -6.45 0.32
N HIS A 33 -8.87 -7.01 0.26
CA HIS A 33 -8.67 -8.45 0.40
C HIS A 33 -9.23 -8.96 1.74
N LYS A 34 -9.88 -10.13 1.76
CA LYS A 34 -10.55 -10.67 2.96
C LYS A 34 -9.62 -10.85 4.17
N TRP A 35 -8.33 -11.08 3.91
CA TRP A 35 -7.29 -11.26 4.93
C TRP A 35 -6.62 -9.95 5.37
N ALA A 36 -7.03 -8.79 4.83
CA ALA A 36 -6.43 -7.49 5.14
C ALA A 36 -6.70 -7.01 6.58
N TYR A 37 -7.73 -7.52 7.26
CA TYR A 37 -8.25 -6.93 8.50
C TYR A 37 -7.21 -6.75 9.63
N PRO A 38 -6.22 -7.64 9.87
CA PRO A 38 -5.23 -7.44 10.93
C PRO A 38 -4.26 -6.28 10.64
N PHE A 39 -4.12 -5.92 9.36
CA PHE A 39 -3.11 -4.98 8.88
C PHE A 39 -3.67 -3.59 8.61
N LYS A 40 -4.96 -3.36 8.89
CA LYS A 40 -5.64 -2.09 8.60
C LYS A 40 -5.26 -0.96 9.55
N ARG A 41 -4.78 -1.26 10.76
CA ARG A 41 -4.42 -0.30 11.79
C ARG A 41 -3.20 -0.77 12.58
N PRO A 42 -2.53 0.12 13.36
CA PRO A 42 -1.43 -0.30 14.21
C PRO A 42 -1.84 -1.41 15.19
N VAL A 43 -0.91 -2.32 15.44
CA VAL A 43 -1.00 -3.31 16.51
C VAL A 43 -0.88 -2.59 17.85
N THR A 44 -1.80 -2.88 18.76
CA THR A 44 -1.83 -2.29 20.10
C THR A 44 -1.17 -3.21 21.12
N ASP A 45 -0.68 -2.63 22.22
CA ASP A 45 -0.04 -3.40 23.30
C ASP A 45 -1.04 -4.36 24.00
N LYS A 46 -2.36 -4.15 23.82
CA LYS A 46 -3.38 -5.09 24.29
C LYS A 46 -3.48 -6.36 23.42
N GLU A 47 -3.18 -6.23 22.13
CA GLU A 47 -3.21 -7.35 21.18
C GLU A 47 -1.91 -8.16 21.24
N ALA A 48 -0.80 -7.47 21.44
CA ALA A 48 0.54 -8.03 21.43
C ALA A 48 1.45 -7.19 22.36
N PRO A 49 1.54 -7.52 23.65
CA PRO A 49 2.20 -6.68 24.66
C PRO A 49 3.69 -6.40 24.41
N ASP A 50 4.40 -7.33 23.78
CA ASP A 50 5.84 -7.26 23.46
C ASP A 50 6.11 -6.85 22.00
N TYR A 51 5.07 -6.50 21.23
CA TYR A 51 5.19 -6.25 19.79
C TYR A 51 6.21 -5.16 19.48
N LYS A 52 6.18 -4.05 20.21
CA LYS A 52 7.09 -2.91 20.00
C LYS A 52 8.51 -3.18 20.49
N ASP A 53 8.69 -4.17 21.37
CA ASP A 53 10.00 -4.60 21.81
C ASP A 53 10.67 -5.50 20.77
N ILE A 54 9.89 -6.28 20.02
CA ILE A 54 10.38 -7.18 18.98
C ILE A 54 10.46 -6.45 17.63
N ILE A 55 9.38 -5.82 17.19
CA ILE A 55 9.25 -5.16 15.88
C ILE A 55 9.72 -3.71 15.95
N LYS A 56 10.86 -3.45 15.29
CA LYS A 56 11.54 -2.14 15.35
C LYS A 56 10.95 -1.08 14.43
N GLN A 57 10.25 -1.50 13.37
CA GLN A 57 9.60 -0.60 12.42
C GLN A 57 8.15 -1.03 12.17
N PRO A 58 7.23 -0.81 13.14
CA PRO A 58 5.81 -1.13 12.94
C PRO A 58 5.24 -0.41 11.72
N MET A 59 4.41 -1.11 10.95
CA MET A 59 3.74 -0.56 9.77
C MET A 59 2.36 -1.19 9.60
N ASP A 60 1.42 -0.41 9.07
CA ASP A 60 0.03 -0.81 8.81
C ASP A 60 -0.58 0.07 7.71
N PHE A 61 -1.68 -0.36 7.10
CA PHE A 61 -2.27 0.33 5.95
C PHE A 61 -2.78 1.75 6.28
N SER A 62 -3.24 2.02 7.50
CA SER A 62 -3.64 3.38 7.88
C SER A 62 -2.44 4.32 7.99
N THR A 63 -1.29 3.82 8.46
CA THR A 63 -0.03 4.57 8.52
C THR A 63 0.51 4.80 7.11
N ILE A 64 0.51 3.80 6.23
CA ILE A 64 0.91 3.95 4.82
C ILE A 64 0.03 5.00 4.13
N ARG A 65 -1.30 4.95 4.32
CA ARG A 65 -2.21 5.95 3.77
C ARG A 65 -1.83 7.37 4.19
N LYS A 66 -1.61 7.60 5.48
CA LYS A 66 -1.20 8.92 6.00
C LYS A 66 0.13 9.36 5.40
N ARG A 67 1.08 8.44 5.20
CA ARG A 67 2.38 8.70 4.57
C ARG A 67 2.24 9.05 3.09
N ILE A 68 1.32 8.43 2.35
CA ILE A 68 0.98 8.81 0.97
C ILE A 68 0.38 10.22 0.93
N GLU A 69 -0.60 10.49 1.78
CA GLU A 69 -1.29 11.79 1.87
C GLU A 69 -0.33 12.92 2.28
N ALA A 70 0.68 12.61 3.10
CA ALA A 70 1.76 13.52 3.48
C ALA A 70 2.91 13.62 2.45
N GLY A 71 2.84 12.90 1.33
CA GLY A 71 3.87 12.88 0.29
C GLY A 71 5.16 12.13 0.66
N GLN A 72 5.18 11.41 1.79
CA GLN A 72 6.31 10.60 2.26
C GLN A 72 6.41 9.27 1.50
N VAL A 73 5.29 8.79 0.96
CA VAL A 73 5.21 7.67 0.01
C VAL A 73 4.74 8.25 -1.31
N SER A 74 5.69 8.56 -2.19
CA SER A 74 5.48 9.31 -3.43
C SER A 74 5.69 8.48 -4.70
N THR A 75 6.22 7.27 -4.56
CA THR A 75 6.52 6.36 -5.67
C THR A 75 5.97 4.96 -5.40
N LEU A 76 5.81 4.18 -6.47
CA LEU A 76 5.46 2.76 -6.34
C LEU A 76 6.49 2.00 -5.51
N GLY A 77 7.79 2.32 -5.67
CA GLY A 77 8.86 1.73 -4.88
C GLY A 77 8.64 1.94 -3.38
N SER A 78 8.40 3.19 -2.97
CA SER A 78 8.12 3.51 -1.56
C SER A 78 6.85 2.83 -1.02
N LEU A 79 5.81 2.65 -1.83
CA LEU A 79 4.61 1.92 -1.42
C LEU A 79 4.91 0.42 -1.24
N ARG A 80 5.66 -0.17 -2.17
CA ARG A 80 6.08 -1.58 -2.09
C ARG A 80 6.92 -1.84 -0.85
N ASP A 81 7.84 -0.95 -0.53
CA ASP A 81 8.75 -1.11 0.61
C ASP A 81 7.97 -1.03 1.94
N ASP A 82 7.05 -0.07 2.08
CA ASP A 82 6.17 0.03 3.24
C ASP A 82 5.22 -1.19 3.37
N LEU A 83 4.68 -1.72 2.27
CA LEU A 83 3.88 -2.95 2.29
C LEU A 83 4.71 -4.19 2.65
N ALA A 84 5.95 -4.27 2.17
CA ALA A 84 6.86 -5.34 2.56
C ALA A 84 7.10 -5.35 4.07
N LEU A 85 7.26 -4.18 4.70
CA LEU A 85 7.36 -4.07 6.16
C LEU A 85 6.12 -4.64 6.88
N VAL A 86 4.91 -4.34 6.42
CA VAL A 86 3.67 -4.90 7.00
C VAL A 86 3.74 -6.44 7.04
N PHE A 87 4.09 -7.05 5.91
CA PHE A 87 4.08 -8.51 5.78
C PHE A 87 5.29 -9.18 6.45
N SER A 88 6.48 -8.57 6.40
CA SER A 88 7.66 -9.11 7.05
C SER A 88 7.57 -9.01 8.57
N ASN A 89 7.00 -7.92 9.11
CA ASN A 89 6.77 -7.78 10.54
C ASN A 89 5.81 -8.84 11.07
N ALA A 90 4.75 -9.14 10.30
CA ALA A 90 3.82 -10.20 10.64
C ALA A 90 4.52 -11.57 10.71
N GLN A 91 5.38 -11.88 9.73
CA GLN A 91 6.13 -13.13 9.68
C GLN A 91 7.26 -13.21 10.72
N LEU A 92 7.83 -12.07 11.11
CA LEU A 92 8.88 -12.00 12.13
C LEU A 92 8.31 -12.17 13.54
N TYR A 93 7.20 -11.50 13.83
CA TYR A 93 6.57 -11.57 15.15
C TYR A 93 5.84 -12.91 15.37
N ASN A 94 5.18 -13.43 14.34
CA ASN A 94 4.36 -14.63 14.46
C ASN A 94 5.09 -15.86 13.93
N SER A 95 4.76 -17.04 14.46
CA SER A 95 5.27 -18.30 13.90
C SER A 95 4.82 -18.49 12.45
N THR A 96 5.60 -19.23 11.66
CA THR A 96 5.29 -19.51 10.24
C THR A 96 3.99 -20.28 10.05
N ALA A 97 3.57 -21.06 11.05
CA ALA A 97 2.32 -21.82 11.04
C ALA A 97 1.09 -20.98 11.47
N SER A 98 1.29 -19.79 12.01
CA SER A 98 0.20 -18.92 12.46
C SER A 98 -0.67 -18.43 11.31
N ASP A 99 -1.94 -18.17 11.59
CA ASP A 99 -2.84 -17.62 10.59
C ASP A 99 -2.44 -16.20 10.18
N TYR A 100 -1.81 -15.41 11.06
CA TYR A 100 -1.26 -14.09 10.72
C TYR A 100 -0.16 -14.18 9.66
N SER A 101 0.77 -15.14 9.79
CA SER A 101 1.82 -15.36 8.79
C SER A 101 1.24 -15.83 7.45
N LYS A 102 0.24 -16.72 7.45
CA LYS A 102 -0.46 -17.17 6.22
C LYS A 102 -1.22 -16.03 5.55
N MET A 103 -1.93 -15.22 6.35
CA MET A 103 -2.65 -14.03 5.87
C MET A 103 -1.69 -13.01 5.24
N ALA A 104 -0.54 -12.77 5.87
CA ALA A 104 0.50 -11.88 5.35
C ALA A 104 1.08 -12.40 4.02
N ALA A 105 1.42 -13.69 3.93
CA ALA A 105 1.93 -14.29 2.70
C ALA A 105 0.93 -14.17 1.54
N SER A 106 -0.36 -14.43 1.80
CA SER A 106 -1.38 -14.30 0.76
C SER A 106 -1.61 -12.83 0.34
N LEU A 107 -1.61 -11.89 1.28
CA LEU A 107 -1.69 -10.47 0.95
C LEU A 107 -0.50 -9.98 0.16
N GLN A 108 0.70 -10.49 0.44
CA GLN A 108 1.89 -10.15 -0.33
C GLN A 108 1.75 -10.55 -1.80
N GLN A 109 1.23 -11.75 -2.06
CA GLN A 109 0.92 -12.21 -3.42
C GLN A 109 -0.16 -11.34 -4.07
N HIS A 110 -1.26 -11.08 -3.36
CA HIS A 110 -2.34 -10.23 -3.85
C HIS A 110 -1.87 -8.80 -4.16
N ALA A 111 -1.02 -8.22 -3.31
CA ALA A 111 -0.45 -6.90 -3.49
C ALA A 111 0.37 -6.80 -4.78
N ALA A 112 1.20 -7.80 -5.07
CA ALA A 112 1.96 -7.85 -6.32
C ALA A 112 1.04 -7.87 -7.54
N LEU A 113 -0.05 -8.66 -7.50
CA LEU A 113 -1.03 -8.74 -8.59
C LEU A 113 -1.78 -7.42 -8.79
N GLU A 114 -2.26 -6.78 -7.72
CA GLU A 114 -2.96 -5.50 -7.83
C GLU A 114 -2.05 -4.37 -8.35
N MET A 115 -0.79 -4.35 -7.92
CA MET A 115 0.19 -3.39 -8.44
C MET A 115 0.43 -3.58 -9.94
N GLN A 116 0.63 -4.82 -10.40
CA GLN A 116 0.80 -5.12 -11.83
C GLN A 116 -0.44 -4.74 -12.64
N ARG A 117 -1.63 -5.10 -12.16
CA ARG A 117 -2.92 -4.79 -12.80
C ARG A 117 -3.11 -3.28 -12.97
N LEU A 118 -2.89 -2.51 -11.90
CA LEU A 118 -3.10 -1.07 -11.90
C LEU A 118 -2.04 -0.31 -12.69
N LEU A 119 -0.81 -0.81 -12.75
CA LEU A 119 0.23 -0.27 -13.64
C LEU A 119 -0.13 -0.47 -15.11
N ALA A 120 -0.61 -1.66 -15.47
CA ALA A 120 -1.04 -1.96 -16.83
C ALA A 120 -2.23 -1.07 -17.25
N GLU A 121 -3.23 -0.87 -16.38
CA GLU A 121 -4.34 0.06 -16.62
C GLU A 121 -3.87 1.48 -16.90
N THR A 122 -2.91 2.00 -16.13
CA THR A 122 -2.38 3.36 -16.33
C THR A 122 -1.60 3.48 -17.64
N ALA A 123 -0.82 2.47 -18.00
CA ALA A 123 -0.08 2.45 -19.26
C ALA A 123 -1.06 2.44 -20.46
N SER A 124 -2.08 1.59 -20.42
CA SER A 124 -3.11 1.53 -21.47
C SER A 124 -3.91 2.83 -21.59
N ALA A 125 -4.32 3.44 -20.47
CA ALA A 125 -5.03 4.72 -20.49
C ALA A 125 -4.18 5.86 -21.08
N SER A 126 -2.86 5.84 -20.87
CA SER A 126 -1.94 6.83 -21.45
C SER A 126 -1.66 6.63 -22.94
N HIS A 127 -2.00 5.46 -23.50
CA HIS A 127 -1.74 5.10 -24.91
C HIS A 127 -2.98 5.24 -25.82
N LEU A 128 -4.13 5.66 -25.27
CA LEU A 128 -5.30 5.98 -26.08
C LEU A 128 -5.05 7.28 -26.87
N SER A 129 -5.34 7.27 -28.17
CA SER A 129 -5.36 8.50 -28.95
C SER A 129 -6.41 9.47 -28.38
N PRO A 130 -6.22 10.79 -28.54
CA PRO A 130 -7.24 11.78 -28.14
C PRO A 130 -8.63 11.45 -28.69
N GLU A 131 -8.67 10.94 -29.93
CA GLU A 131 -9.87 10.53 -30.66
C GLU A 131 -10.59 9.32 -30.01
N ALA A 132 -9.83 8.30 -29.58
CA ALA A 132 -10.39 7.13 -28.87
C ALA A 132 -10.93 7.51 -27.48
N SER A 133 -10.31 8.48 -26.81
CA SER A 133 -10.78 9.02 -25.52
C SER A 133 -12.08 9.82 -25.65
N GLU A 134 -12.30 10.46 -26.81
CA GLU A 134 -13.50 11.25 -27.11
C GLU A 134 -14.69 10.36 -27.48
N LEU A 135 -14.45 9.30 -28.26
CA LEU A 135 -15.47 8.29 -28.61
C LEU A 135 -16.03 7.55 -27.37
N LEU A 136 -15.17 7.23 -26.40
CA LEU A 136 -15.61 6.61 -25.14
C LEU A 136 -16.44 7.55 -24.26
N ARG A 137 -16.21 8.87 -24.34
CA ARG A 137 -17.04 9.88 -23.65
C ARG A 137 -18.40 10.08 -24.34
N GLY A 138 -18.45 9.95 -25.67
CA GLY A 138 -19.68 10.07 -26.45
C GLY A 138 -20.63 8.87 -26.32
N ALA A 139 -20.12 7.69 -25.98
CA ALA A 139 -20.92 6.46 -25.88
C ALA A 139 -21.67 6.28 -24.54
N GLY A 140 -21.57 7.25 -23.63
CA GLY A 140 -22.03 7.13 -22.25
C GLY A 140 -23.17 8.06 -21.84
N VAL A 141 -24.18 8.32 -22.69
CA VAL A 141 -25.48 8.84 -22.23
C VAL A 141 -26.62 8.42 -23.17
N SER A 142 -27.49 7.52 -22.70
CA SER A 142 -28.94 7.50 -22.95
C SER A 142 -29.60 6.73 -21.81
#